data_AF-G0LXQ6-F1
#
_entry.id   AF-G0LXQ6-F1
#
_cell.length_a   1.000
_cell.length_b   1.000
_cell.length_c   1.000
_cell.angle_alpha   90.00
_cell.angle_beta   90.00
_cell.angle_gamma   90.00
#
_symmetry.space_group_name_H-M   'P 1'
#
loop_
_entity.id
_entity.type
_entity.pdbx_description
1 polymer ?
#
loop_
_entity_poly.entity_id
_entity_poly.type
_entity_poly.pdbx_seq_one_letter_code
_entity_poly.pdbx_strand_id
1 'polypeptide(L)'
;GKEIKHSYYKGDWDRHPYVQDTEPDYRPDDKDDKYSWIKSPNFKGAPAEVGPVASVLAMNKLGYEPAIKYTNRMLGIIDSINGSKPTLDILPSTMGRHISRCIRSAVVHDALEMQWTALVENINSGDMETCNQPVFPKGEQRGVGTHEAPRGTLSHWVVIKNGKLTNYQAVVPSTWLAGPMDGKGEPGYYERCLVGNPIADPEKPLEVLRTVHSFDPCLA
;
A
#
# COMPACT_ATOMS: atom_id res chain seq x y z
N GLY A 1 7.20 -7.41 14.57
CA GLY A 1 8.66 -7.46 14.74
C GLY A 1 9.13 -6.04 14.94
N LYS A 2 10.30 -5.79 15.54
CA LYS A 2 10.81 -4.42 15.77
C LYS A 2 10.83 -3.62 14.46
N GLU A 3 9.96 -2.62 14.36
CA GLU A 3 9.62 -1.90 13.12
C GLU A 3 10.73 -0.95 12.67
N ILE A 4 11.54 -0.45 13.62
CA ILE A 4 12.58 0.56 13.37
C ILE A 4 14.01 0.02 13.52
N LYS A 5 14.19 -1.31 13.62
CA LYS A 5 15.50 -1.92 13.88
C LYS A 5 16.54 -1.52 12.84
N HIS A 6 16.17 -1.56 11.56
CA HIS A 6 17.03 -1.26 10.42
C HIS A 6 16.73 0.12 9.79
N SER A 7 15.99 0.97 10.53
CA SER A 7 15.59 2.30 10.08
C SER A 7 16.25 3.39 10.92
N TYR A 8 16.55 4.55 10.33
CA TYR A 8 17.23 5.70 10.97
C TYR A 8 16.36 6.47 12.00
N TYR A 9 15.77 5.76 12.97
CA TYR A 9 15.00 6.32 14.07
C TYR A 9 15.54 5.87 15.42
N LYS A 10 15.37 6.71 16.45
CA LYS A 10 15.80 6.40 17.81
C LYS A 10 14.94 5.31 18.43
N GLY A 11 15.61 4.46 19.20
CA GLY A 11 14.97 3.43 20.01
C GLY A 11 14.94 2.07 19.34
N ASP A 12 14.15 1.19 19.94
CA ASP A 12 14.11 -0.24 19.61
C ASP A 12 12.72 -0.78 19.95
N TRP A 13 11.75 -0.55 19.06
CA TRP A 13 10.35 -0.78 19.36
C TRP A 13 9.53 -1.33 18.18
N ASP A 14 8.37 -1.91 18.52
CA ASP A 14 7.28 -2.34 17.63
C ASP A 14 6.00 -1.75 18.24
N ARG A 15 5.52 -0.64 17.69
CA ARG A 15 4.48 0.19 18.32
C ARG A 15 3.34 0.41 17.35
N HIS A 16 2.13 0.34 17.89
CA HIS A 16 0.95 0.76 17.16
C HIS A 16 1.04 2.25 16.79
N PRO A 17 0.62 2.68 15.59
CA PRO A 17 0.74 4.07 15.12
C PRO A 17 0.27 5.15 16.11
N TYR A 18 -0.79 4.88 16.89
CA TYR A 18 -1.25 5.82 17.94
C TYR A 18 -0.21 6.21 19.00
N VAL A 19 0.86 5.42 19.18
CA VAL A 19 1.88 5.66 20.22
C VAL A 19 3.30 5.61 19.67
N GLN A 20 3.47 5.62 18.34
CA GLN A 20 4.79 5.72 17.72
C GLN A 20 5.39 7.11 17.92
N ASP A 21 6.73 7.15 17.94
CA ASP A 21 7.52 8.35 17.73
C ASP A 21 8.18 8.31 16.32
N THR A 22 8.76 9.44 15.92
CA THR A 22 9.49 9.59 14.66
C THR A 22 10.71 10.48 14.90
N GLU A 23 11.50 10.12 15.91
CA GLU A 23 12.74 10.84 16.24
C GLU A 23 13.89 10.34 15.35
N PRO A 24 14.49 11.20 14.51
CA PRO A 24 15.55 10.77 13.59
C PRO A 24 16.84 10.39 14.34
N ASP A 25 17.53 9.38 13.81
CA ASP A 25 18.81 8.88 14.33
C ASP A 25 19.72 8.44 13.18
N TYR A 26 20.20 9.40 12.39
CA TYR A 26 21.12 9.14 11.30
C TYR A 26 22.56 9.34 11.74
N ARG A 27 23.36 8.27 11.66
CA ARG A 27 24.74 8.22 12.12
C ARG A 27 25.62 7.56 11.06
N PRO A 28 26.12 8.32 10.07
CA PRO A 28 26.82 7.76 8.92
C PRO A 28 28.13 7.05 9.29
N ASP A 29 28.74 7.41 10.42
CA ASP A 29 30.00 6.84 10.89
C ASP A 29 29.80 5.62 11.82
N ASP A 30 28.56 5.38 12.29
CA ASP A 30 28.25 4.19 13.09
C ASP A 30 28.16 2.96 12.17
N LYS A 31 28.79 1.86 12.59
CA LYS A 31 28.64 0.55 11.95
C LYS A 31 27.37 -0.16 12.40
N ASP A 32 26.27 0.58 12.53
CA ASP A 32 24.99 -0.03 12.86
C ASP A 32 24.38 -0.70 11.62
N ASP A 33 23.36 -1.53 11.85
CA ASP A 33 22.67 -2.24 10.77
C ASP A 33 21.54 -1.39 10.14
N LYS A 34 21.48 -0.07 10.37
CA LYS A 34 20.43 0.79 9.81
C LYS A 34 20.79 1.23 8.40
N TYR A 35 19.84 1.13 7.48
CA TYR A 35 20.09 1.45 6.06
C TYR A 35 18.95 2.17 5.35
N SER A 36 17.87 2.51 6.04
CA SER A 36 16.70 3.15 5.43
C SER A 36 16.02 4.19 6.33
N TRP A 37 15.40 5.21 5.73
CA TRP A 37 14.47 6.10 6.42
C TRP A 37 13.05 5.52 6.50
N ILE A 38 12.79 4.43 5.81
CA ILE A 38 11.47 3.79 5.79
C ILE A 38 11.37 2.87 7.00
N LYS A 39 10.25 2.92 7.72
CA LYS A 39 9.90 1.98 8.80
C LYS A 39 9.50 0.62 8.21
N SER A 40 9.53 -0.46 8.99
CA SER A 40 9.13 -1.83 8.56
C SER A 40 7.81 -2.28 9.20
N PRO A 41 6.65 -1.81 8.71
CA PRO A 41 5.36 -2.19 9.26
C PRO A 41 5.10 -3.67 9.02
N ASN A 42 4.33 -4.29 9.90
CA ASN A 42 3.93 -5.68 9.80
C ASN A 42 2.44 -5.84 10.13
N PHE A 43 1.80 -6.84 9.54
CA PHE A 43 0.44 -7.22 9.87
C PHE A 43 0.44 -8.59 10.55
N LYS A 44 -0.06 -8.64 11.78
CA LYS A 44 -0.04 -9.85 12.63
C LYS A 44 1.35 -10.51 12.73
N GLY A 45 2.41 -9.69 12.76
CA GLY A 45 3.78 -10.17 12.94
C GLY A 45 4.49 -10.61 11.66
N ALA A 46 3.91 -10.40 10.48
CA ALA A 46 4.49 -10.73 9.18
C ALA A 46 4.45 -9.52 8.21
N PRO A 47 5.44 -9.37 7.31
CA PRO A 47 5.36 -8.43 6.19
C PRO A 47 4.15 -8.72 5.29
N ALA A 48 3.58 -7.69 4.68
CA ALA A 48 2.40 -7.80 3.82
C ALA A 48 2.57 -7.00 2.52
N GLU A 49 2.14 -7.57 1.38
CA GLU A 49 1.99 -6.82 0.15
C GLU A 49 0.70 -6.00 0.21
N VAL A 50 0.80 -4.73 -0.16
CA VAL A 50 -0.36 -3.88 -0.43
C VAL A 50 -0.33 -3.46 -1.90
N GLY A 51 -1.43 -2.92 -2.41
CA GLY A 51 -1.48 -2.36 -3.75
C GLY A 51 -2.39 -3.13 -4.70
N PRO A 52 -2.27 -2.88 -6.02
CA PRO A 52 -3.22 -3.40 -7.00
C PRO A 52 -3.39 -4.92 -6.97
N VAL A 53 -2.32 -5.70 -6.76
CA VAL A 53 -2.42 -7.17 -6.67
C VAL A 53 -3.28 -7.58 -5.49
N ALA A 54 -2.97 -7.08 -4.29
CA ALA A 54 -3.75 -7.36 -3.08
C ALA A 54 -5.22 -6.96 -3.24
N SER A 55 -5.47 -5.76 -3.79
CA SER A 55 -6.82 -5.25 -4.05
C SER A 55 -7.61 -6.12 -5.03
N VAL A 56 -7.02 -6.48 -6.18
CA VAL A 56 -7.69 -7.31 -7.19
C VAL A 56 -7.97 -8.71 -6.67
N LEU A 57 -7.03 -9.34 -5.96
CA LEU A 57 -7.23 -10.66 -5.35
C LEU A 57 -8.35 -10.62 -4.30
N ALA A 58 -8.36 -9.60 -3.44
CA ALA A 58 -9.41 -9.43 -2.44
C ALA A 58 -10.79 -9.22 -3.07
N MET A 59 -10.90 -8.34 -4.07
CA MET A 59 -12.17 -8.07 -4.77
C MET A 59 -12.72 -9.32 -5.49
N ASN A 60 -11.86 -10.07 -6.17
CA ASN A 60 -12.28 -11.34 -6.79
C ASN A 60 -12.72 -12.36 -5.75
N LYS A 61 -11.99 -12.48 -4.63
CA LYS A 61 -12.34 -13.40 -3.54
C LYS A 61 -13.69 -13.07 -2.90
N LEU A 62 -14.04 -11.79 -2.83
CA LEU A 62 -15.30 -11.29 -2.26
C LEU A 62 -16.47 -11.31 -3.26
N GLY A 63 -16.26 -11.73 -4.51
CA GLY A 63 -17.34 -11.77 -5.49
C GLY A 63 -17.69 -10.41 -6.09
N TYR A 64 -16.78 -9.42 -6.07
CA TYR A 64 -17.10 -8.09 -6.58
C TYR A 64 -17.14 -8.07 -8.11
N GLU A 65 -18.35 -7.95 -8.66
CA GLU A 65 -18.65 -8.13 -10.09
C GLU A 65 -17.77 -7.30 -11.05
N PRO A 66 -17.53 -5.99 -10.85
CA PRO A 66 -16.64 -5.24 -11.73
C PRO A 66 -15.21 -5.81 -11.77
N ALA A 67 -14.69 -6.25 -10.62
CA ALA A 67 -13.36 -6.85 -10.55
C ALA A 67 -13.31 -8.20 -11.28
N ILE A 68 -14.33 -9.05 -11.12
CA ILE A 68 -14.44 -10.35 -11.83
C ILE A 68 -14.50 -10.12 -13.34
N LYS A 69 -15.38 -9.21 -13.79
CA LYS A 69 -15.53 -8.82 -15.20
C LYS A 69 -14.19 -8.43 -15.83
N TYR A 70 -13.47 -7.50 -15.21
CA TYR A 70 -12.20 -7.00 -15.76
C TYR A 70 -11.05 -8.00 -15.63
N THR A 71 -11.06 -8.83 -14.59
CA THR A 71 -10.12 -9.94 -14.44
C THR A 71 -10.31 -10.96 -15.56
N ASN A 72 -11.53 -11.45 -15.77
CA ASN A 72 -11.84 -12.41 -16.83
C ASN A 72 -11.51 -11.86 -18.22
N ARG A 73 -11.82 -10.58 -18.47
CA ARG A 73 -11.45 -9.90 -19.71
C ARG A 73 -9.93 -9.94 -19.94
N MET A 74 -9.14 -9.59 -18.92
CA MET A 74 -7.69 -9.58 -19.03
C MET A 74 -7.13 -10.99 -19.25
N LEU A 75 -7.59 -11.98 -18.49
CA LEU A 75 -7.15 -13.37 -18.65
C LEU A 75 -7.50 -13.92 -20.04
N GLY A 76 -8.68 -13.57 -20.57
CA GLY A 76 -9.09 -13.94 -21.93
C GLY A 76 -8.24 -13.28 -23.02
N ILE A 77 -7.81 -12.03 -22.82
CA ILE A 77 -6.85 -11.37 -23.74
C ILE A 77 -5.52 -12.13 -23.74
N ILE A 78 -4.99 -12.48 -22.57
CA ILE A 78 -3.73 -13.23 -22.48
C ILE A 78 -3.86 -14.60 -23.16
N ASP A 79 -4.95 -15.32 -22.89
CA ASP A 79 -5.23 -16.61 -23.54
C ASP A 79 -5.29 -16.49 -25.07
N SER A 80 -5.93 -15.44 -25.59
CA SER A 80 -6.01 -15.21 -27.04
C SER A 80 -4.64 -14.97 -27.72
N ILE A 81 -3.65 -14.50 -26.96
CA ILE A 81 -2.31 -14.18 -27.49
C ILE A 81 -1.42 -15.42 -27.52
N ASN A 82 -1.48 -16.27 -26.50
CA ASN A 82 -0.49 -17.36 -26.31
C ASN A 82 -1.09 -18.73 -25.95
N GLY A 83 -2.40 -18.87 -25.85
CA GLY A 83 -3.10 -20.12 -25.54
C GLY A 83 -2.86 -20.67 -24.13
N SER A 84 -2.40 -19.83 -23.19
CA SER A 84 -1.94 -20.27 -21.86
C SER A 84 -3.02 -20.51 -20.82
N LYS A 85 -4.29 -20.11 -21.07
CA LYS A 85 -5.41 -20.21 -20.11
C LYS A 85 -5.04 -19.82 -18.66
N PRO A 86 -4.53 -18.59 -18.43
CA PRO A 86 -4.04 -18.20 -17.13
C PRO A 86 -5.17 -18.06 -16.10
N THR A 87 -4.84 -18.21 -14.82
CA THR A 87 -5.76 -17.92 -13.70
C THR A 87 -5.23 -16.78 -12.84
N LEU A 88 -5.87 -16.50 -11.68
CA LEU A 88 -5.43 -15.45 -10.75
C LEU A 88 -4.02 -15.67 -10.18
N ASP A 89 -3.50 -16.89 -10.27
CA ASP A 89 -2.16 -17.28 -9.83
C ASP A 89 -1.02 -16.55 -10.56
N ILE A 90 -1.29 -15.95 -11.73
CA ILE A 90 -0.29 -15.14 -12.43
C ILE A 90 -0.06 -13.76 -11.79
N LEU A 91 -0.99 -13.29 -10.93
CA LEU A 91 -0.98 -11.91 -10.41
C LEU A 91 0.17 -11.63 -9.42
N PRO A 92 0.59 -12.56 -8.54
CA PRO A 92 1.77 -12.39 -7.69
C PRO A 92 3.10 -12.47 -8.47
N SER A 93 3.29 -11.59 -9.46
CA SER A 93 4.49 -11.48 -10.29
C SER A 93 4.73 -10.04 -10.73
N THR A 94 5.92 -9.73 -11.24
CA THR A 94 6.24 -8.40 -11.79
C THR A 94 5.24 -7.98 -12.88
N MET A 95 4.92 -8.87 -13.82
CA MET A 95 3.90 -8.61 -14.84
C MET A 95 2.50 -8.54 -14.24
N GLY A 96 2.20 -9.43 -13.30
CA GLY A 96 0.94 -9.47 -12.56
C GLY A 96 0.61 -8.15 -11.86
N ARG A 97 1.61 -7.44 -11.31
CA ARG A 97 1.41 -6.09 -10.74
C ARG A 97 0.97 -5.05 -11.77
N HIS A 98 1.52 -5.08 -12.98
CA HIS A 98 1.07 -4.21 -14.06
C HIS A 98 -0.36 -4.56 -14.50
N ILE A 99 -0.63 -5.86 -14.67
CA ILE A 99 -1.97 -6.37 -15.00
C ILE A 99 -2.99 -5.92 -13.95
N SER A 100 -2.72 -6.12 -12.66
CA SER A 100 -3.62 -5.74 -11.58
C SER A 100 -3.86 -4.24 -11.52
N ARG A 101 -2.86 -3.41 -11.85
CA ARG A 101 -3.02 -1.96 -11.97
C ARG A 101 -3.98 -1.57 -13.09
N CYS A 102 -3.90 -2.24 -14.24
CA CYS A 102 -4.84 -2.05 -15.34
C CYS A 102 -6.27 -2.48 -14.97
N ILE A 103 -6.42 -3.66 -14.36
CA ILE A 103 -7.73 -4.16 -13.88
C ILE A 103 -8.35 -3.16 -12.90
N ARG A 104 -7.57 -2.73 -11.89
CA ARG A 104 -8.04 -1.78 -10.89
C ARG A 104 -8.42 -0.44 -11.50
N SER A 105 -7.69 0.05 -12.49
CA SER A 105 -8.05 1.28 -13.21
C SER A 105 -9.41 1.17 -13.89
N ALA A 106 -9.72 0.03 -14.50
CA ALA A 106 -11.02 -0.21 -15.14
C ALA A 106 -12.16 -0.33 -14.10
N VAL A 107 -11.89 -0.95 -12.94
CA VAL A 107 -12.86 -1.00 -11.83
C VAL A 107 -13.17 0.41 -11.30
N VAL A 108 -12.14 1.24 -11.10
CA VAL A 108 -12.33 2.62 -10.64
C VAL A 108 -13.11 3.44 -11.67
N HIS A 109 -12.89 3.21 -12.97
CA HIS A 109 -13.68 3.86 -14.02
C HIS A 109 -15.18 3.57 -13.88
N ASP A 110 -15.59 2.30 -13.72
CA ASP A 110 -17.00 1.95 -13.53
C ASP A 110 -17.56 2.59 -12.23
N ALA A 111 -16.76 2.62 -11.16
CA ALA A 111 -17.15 3.29 -9.92
C ALA A 111 -17.37 4.81 -10.10
N LEU A 112 -16.58 5.49 -10.92
CA LEU A 112 -16.76 6.92 -11.20
C LEU A 112 -18.13 7.21 -11.84
N GLU A 113 -18.53 6.40 -12.82
CA GLU A 113 -19.83 6.52 -13.47
C GLU A 113 -20.98 6.28 -12.47
N MET A 114 -20.87 5.24 -11.65
CA MET A 114 -21.85 4.95 -10.60
C MET A 114 -21.97 6.08 -9.58
N GLN A 115 -20.85 6.62 -9.09
CA GLN A 115 -20.84 7.69 -8.10
C GLN A 115 -21.37 9.01 -8.67
N TRP A 116 -21.09 9.31 -9.95
CA TRP A 116 -21.65 10.47 -10.62
C TRP A 116 -23.18 10.40 -10.69
N THR A 117 -23.73 9.28 -11.13
CA THR A 117 -25.17 9.07 -11.18
C THR A 117 -25.80 9.20 -9.79
N ALA A 118 -25.22 8.53 -8.78
CA ALA A 118 -25.71 8.62 -7.40
C ALA A 118 -25.71 10.06 -6.85
N LEU A 119 -24.68 10.85 -7.15
CA LEU A 119 -24.59 12.25 -6.75
C LEU A 119 -25.72 13.09 -7.39
N VAL A 120 -25.91 12.96 -8.71
CA VAL A 120 -26.94 13.71 -9.44
C VAL A 120 -28.35 13.33 -8.96
N GLU A 121 -28.60 12.04 -8.74
CA GLU A 121 -29.87 11.55 -8.20
C GLU A 121 -30.13 12.08 -6.78
N ASN A 122 -29.13 12.08 -5.91
CA ASN A 122 -29.26 12.61 -4.54
C ASN A 122 -29.64 14.10 -4.56
N ILE A 123 -28.94 14.89 -5.38
CA ILE A 123 -29.24 16.31 -5.59
C ILE A 123 -30.67 16.50 -6.11
N ASN A 124 -31.10 15.71 -7.09
CA ASN A 124 -32.46 15.79 -7.65
C ASN A 124 -33.55 15.37 -6.65
N SER A 125 -33.21 14.56 -5.65
CA SER A 125 -34.12 14.20 -4.56
C SER A 125 -34.32 15.35 -3.54
N GLY A 126 -33.54 16.42 -3.66
CA GLY A 126 -33.60 17.61 -2.80
C GLY A 126 -32.58 17.62 -1.66
N ASP A 127 -31.75 16.59 -1.53
CA ASP A 127 -30.66 16.57 -0.55
C ASP A 127 -29.42 17.31 -1.09
N MET A 128 -29.12 18.41 -0.41
CA MET A 128 -28.02 19.33 -0.73
C MET A 128 -27.03 19.47 0.44
N GLU A 129 -27.14 18.62 1.47
CA GLU A 129 -26.24 18.67 2.61
C GLU A 129 -24.83 18.21 2.20
N THR A 130 -23.81 19.01 2.56
CA THR A 130 -22.42 18.75 2.14
C THR A 130 -21.42 18.77 3.29
N CYS A 131 -21.81 19.29 4.45
CA CYS A 131 -20.89 19.53 5.54
C CYS A 131 -21.60 19.48 6.90
N ASN A 132 -21.14 18.57 7.74
CA ASN A 132 -21.40 18.56 9.17
C ASN A 132 -20.19 19.17 9.90
N GLN A 133 -20.37 20.33 10.54
CA GLN A 133 -19.28 21.00 11.26
C GLN A 133 -18.77 20.13 12.42
N PRO A 134 -17.46 19.81 12.47
CA PRO A 134 -16.93 18.96 13.53
C PRO A 134 -16.88 19.71 14.86
N VAL A 135 -17.15 18.99 15.94
CA VAL A 135 -16.93 19.47 17.31
C VAL A 135 -15.77 18.69 17.92
N PHE A 136 -14.84 19.40 18.56
CA PHE A 136 -13.69 18.79 19.23
C PHE A 136 -13.97 18.67 20.73
N PRO A 137 -14.36 17.48 21.23
CA PRO A 137 -14.64 17.31 22.65
C PRO A 137 -13.38 17.51 23.50
N LYS A 138 -13.58 17.87 24.78
CA LYS A 138 -12.50 17.89 25.78
C LYS A 138 -11.96 16.47 25.99
N GLY A 139 -10.70 16.36 26.43
CA GLY A 139 -10.04 15.07 26.64
C GLY A 139 -9.26 14.59 25.42
N GLU A 140 -8.89 13.31 25.42
CA GLU A 140 -8.17 12.65 24.33
C GLU A 140 -9.13 11.92 23.39
N GLN A 141 -8.92 12.08 22.09
CA GLN A 141 -9.62 11.35 21.03
C GLN A 141 -8.60 10.71 20.10
N ARG A 142 -8.91 9.52 19.60
CA ARG A 142 -8.10 8.78 18.63
C ARG A 142 -8.93 8.51 17.39
N GLY A 143 -8.35 8.77 16.21
CA GLY A 143 -9.00 8.57 14.93
C GLY A 143 -8.06 7.89 13.94
N VAL A 144 -8.61 7.07 13.05
CA VAL A 144 -7.88 6.51 11.92
C VAL A 144 -8.68 6.76 10.66
N GLY A 145 -8.03 7.32 9.65
CA GLY A 145 -8.56 7.44 8.29
C GLY A 145 -7.82 6.46 7.40
N THR A 146 -8.55 5.55 6.74
CA THR A 146 -7.98 4.60 5.79
C THR A 146 -8.41 4.96 4.37
N HIS A 147 -7.50 4.78 3.42
CA HIS A 147 -7.79 4.97 2.01
C HIS A 147 -7.06 3.91 1.19
N GLU A 148 -7.75 3.27 0.25
CA GLU A 148 -7.10 2.39 -0.71
C GLU A 148 -6.50 3.27 -1.82
N ALA A 149 -5.30 3.80 -1.57
CA ALA A 149 -4.58 4.67 -2.48
C ALA A 149 -4.09 3.90 -3.73
N PRO A 150 -3.60 4.56 -4.80
CA PRO A 150 -3.17 3.87 -6.02
C PRO A 150 -2.10 2.78 -5.79
N ARG A 151 -1.22 2.99 -4.81
CA ARG A 151 -0.15 2.05 -4.43
C ARG A 151 -0.55 1.04 -3.36
N GLY A 152 -1.75 1.15 -2.79
CA GLY A 152 -2.28 0.23 -1.78
C GLY A 152 -2.90 0.93 -0.58
N THR A 153 -3.05 0.18 0.51
CA THR A 153 -3.67 0.66 1.75
C THR A 153 -2.83 1.74 2.42
N LEU A 154 -3.42 2.92 2.58
CA LEU A 154 -2.92 4.08 3.32
C LEU A 154 -3.70 4.21 4.62
N SER A 155 -3.02 4.54 5.71
CA SER A 155 -3.68 4.87 6.98
C SER A 155 -3.04 6.08 7.65
N HIS A 156 -3.87 7.03 8.05
CA HIS A 156 -3.49 8.21 8.84
C HIS A 156 -4.07 8.05 10.24
N TRP A 157 -3.21 8.13 11.24
CA TRP A 157 -3.53 7.90 12.64
C TRP A 157 -3.33 9.19 13.41
N VAL A 158 -4.38 9.64 14.10
CA VAL A 158 -4.42 10.93 14.79
C VAL A 158 -4.76 10.72 16.26
N VAL A 159 -4.05 11.43 17.14
CA VAL A 159 -4.43 11.61 18.54
C VAL A 159 -4.61 13.11 18.78
N ILE A 160 -5.83 13.50 19.15
CA ILE A 160 -6.18 14.88 19.50
C ILE A 160 -6.40 14.96 21.00
N LYS A 161 -5.90 16.03 21.64
CA LYS A 161 -6.20 16.35 23.03
C LYS A 161 -6.58 17.82 23.14
N ASN A 162 -7.78 18.08 23.65
CA ASN A 162 -8.30 19.44 23.83
C ASN A 162 -8.19 20.29 22.55
N GLY A 163 -8.60 19.73 21.41
CA GLY A 163 -8.59 20.41 20.10
C GLY A 163 -7.22 20.57 19.45
N LYS A 164 -6.14 19.99 20.00
CA LYS A 164 -4.80 20.02 19.40
C LYS A 164 -4.31 18.62 19.05
N LEU A 165 -3.60 18.49 17.93
CA LEU A 165 -2.88 17.26 17.59
C LEU A 165 -1.77 17.03 18.62
N THR A 166 -1.71 15.81 19.17
CA THR A 166 -0.67 15.36 20.09
C THR A 166 0.15 14.22 19.51
N ASN A 167 -0.39 13.47 18.56
CA ASN A 167 0.34 12.52 17.73
C ASN A 167 -0.29 12.45 16.34
N TYR A 168 0.55 12.27 15.33
CA TYR A 168 0.16 12.05 13.94
C TYR A 168 1.13 11.06 13.31
N GLN A 169 0.62 9.93 12.80
CA GLN A 169 1.44 8.92 12.14
C GLN A 169 0.75 8.48 10.85
N ALA A 170 1.50 8.46 9.75
CA ALA A 170 1.04 7.91 8.49
C ALA A 170 1.75 6.59 8.24
N VAL A 171 0.98 5.53 7.97
CA VAL A 171 1.51 4.27 7.44
C VAL A 171 1.06 4.19 5.99
N VAL A 172 2.00 4.49 5.09
CA VAL A 172 1.78 4.75 3.67
C VAL A 172 2.05 3.47 2.86
N PRO A 173 1.45 3.27 1.66
CA PRO A 173 1.63 2.03 0.91
C PRO A 173 3.09 1.67 0.64
N SER A 174 3.92 2.64 0.22
CA SER A 174 5.34 2.40 0.00
C SER A 174 6.08 1.99 1.26
N THR A 175 5.62 2.36 2.45
CA THR A 175 6.20 1.92 3.74
C THR A 175 6.07 0.41 3.91
N TRP A 176 4.93 -0.17 3.52
CA TRP A 176 4.73 -1.63 3.52
C TRP A 176 5.63 -2.36 2.53
N LEU A 177 5.86 -1.74 1.37
CA LEU A 177 6.53 -2.40 0.24
C LEU A 177 8.06 -2.26 0.28
N ALA A 178 8.55 -1.06 0.60
CA ALA A 178 9.95 -0.67 0.57
C ALA A 178 10.61 -0.61 1.95
N GLY A 179 9.89 -1.01 3.01
CA GLY A 179 10.46 -1.13 4.34
C GLY A 179 11.69 -2.06 4.33
N PRO A 180 12.73 -1.77 5.14
CA PRO A 180 13.88 -2.65 5.29
C PRO A 180 13.49 -3.96 5.99
N MET A 181 14.47 -4.85 6.20
CA MET A 181 14.33 -6.02 7.05
C MET A 181 13.73 -5.64 8.41
N ASP A 182 12.82 -6.47 8.91
CA ASP A 182 12.20 -6.24 10.21
C ASP A 182 13.09 -6.73 11.37
N GLY A 183 12.60 -6.56 12.60
CA GLY A 183 13.26 -7.06 13.81
C GLY A 183 13.65 -8.54 13.82
N LYS A 184 12.94 -9.38 13.05
CA LYS A 184 13.14 -10.83 12.94
C LYS A 184 14.07 -11.20 11.77
N GLY A 185 14.58 -10.22 11.02
CA GLY A 185 15.39 -10.45 9.83
C GLY A 185 14.56 -10.80 8.59
N GLU A 186 13.25 -10.58 8.63
CA GLU A 186 12.37 -10.84 7.50
C GLU A 186 12.48 -9.68 6.50
N PRO A 187 12.89 -9.92 5.24
CA PRO A 187 13.05 -8.87 4.24
C PRO A 187 11.72 -8.19 3.88
N GLY A 188 11.82 -6.93 3.47
CA GLY A 188 10.71 -6.18 2.90
C GLY A 188 10.28 -6.73 1.53
N TYR A 189 9.16 -6.23 1.00
CA TYR A 189 8.61 -6.79 -0.24
C TYR A 189 9.48 -6.51 -1.47
N TYR A 190 10.12 -5.33 -1.54
CA TYR A 190 11.08 -5.03 -2.61
C TYR A 190 12.26 -5.99 -2.57
N GLU A 191 12.88 -6.14 -1.39
CA GLU A 191 14.01 -7.04 -1.17
C GLU A 191 13.66 -8.49 -1.54
N ARG A 192 12.51 -9.00 -1.06
CA ARG A 192 12.02 -10.35 -1.40
C ARG A 192 11.90 -10.57 -2.90
N CYS A 193 11.33 -9.61 -3.61
CA CYS A 193 11.02 -9.78 -5.03
C CYS A 193 12.25 -9.67 -5.94
N LEU A 194 13.38 -9.21 -5.43
CA LEU A 194 14.64 -9.15 -6.16
C LEU A 194 15.46 -10.43 -6.04
N VAL A 195 15.20 -11.27 -5.02
CA VAL A 195 15.91 -12.55 -4.85
C VAL A 195 15.64 -13.46 -6.05
N GLY A 196 16.71 -13.91 -6.70
CA GLY A 196 16.63 -14.83 -7.84
C GLY A 196 16.37 -14.16 -9.19
N ASN A 197 16.28 -12.82 -9.27
CA ASN A 197 16.22 -12.14 -10.55
C ASN A 197 17.48 -12.43 -11.38
N PRO A 198 17.34 -12.80 -12.68
CA PRO A 198 18.49 -12.91 -13.56
C PRO A 198 19.07 -11.51 -13.83
N ILE A 199 20.40 -11.43 -13.94
CA ILE A 199 21.11 -10.19 -14.26
C ILE A 199 22.00 -10.46 -15.47
N ALA A 200 21.64 -9.90 -16.62
CA ALA A 200 22.44 -10.05 -17.83
C ALA A 200 23.73 -9.21 -17.78
N ASP A 201 23.63 -7.96 -17.29
CA ASP A 201 24.74 -7.01 -17.16
C ASP A 201 24.67 -6.31 -15.79
N PRO A 202 25.59 -6.62 -14.85
CA PRO A 202 25.60 -6.00 -13.52
C PRO A 202 25.76 -4.48 -13.52
N GLU A 203 26.42 -3.91 -14.54
CA GLU A 203 26.58 -2.45 -14.68
C GLU A 203 25.31 -1.78 -15.24
N LYS A 204 24.35 -2.58 -15.74
CA LYS A 204 23.07 -2.13 -16.30
C LYS A 204 21.92 -3.05 -15.81
N PRO A 205 21.58 -3.02 -14.51
CA PRO A 205 20.67 -4.00 -13.89
C PRO A 205 19.19 -3.74 -14.22
N LEU A 206 18.83 -3.88 -15.51
CA LEU A 206 17.49 -3.60 -16.03
C LEU A 206 16.41 -4.46 -15.36
N GLU A 207 16.73 -5.71 -15.04
CA GLU A 207 15.82 -6.67 -14.43
C GLU A 207 15.43 -6.26 -13.00
N VAL A 208 16.37 -5.66 -12.26
CA VAL A 208 16.09 -5.04 -10.95
C VAL A 208 15.11 -3.91 -11.12
N LEU A 209 15.37 -3.00 -12.06
CA LEU A 209 14.50 -1.85 -12.33
C LEU A 209 13.09 -2.28 -12.77
N ARG A 210 12.97 -3.32 -13.61
CA ARG A 210 11.67 -3.87 -14.02
C ARG A 210 10.85 -4.33 -12.81
N THR A 211 11.45 -5.09 -11.90
CA THR A 211 10.76 -5.56 -10.69
C THR A 211 10.40 -4.39 -9.78
N VAL A 212 11.34 -3.49 -9.48
CA VAL A 212 11.08 -2.35 -8.57
C VAL A 212 10.02 -1.41 -9.13
N HIS A 213 10.11 -1.03 -10.41
CA HIS A 213 9.12 -0.16 -11.04
C HIS A 213 7.71 -0.77 -11.11
N SER A 214 7.58 -2.09 -11.08
CA SER A 214 6.26 -2.74 -11.06
C SER A 214 5.45 -2.41 -9.81
N PHE A 215 6.12 -2.07 -8.70
CA PHE A 215 5.49 -1.58 -7.48
C PHE A 215 5.09 -0.10 -7.53
N ASP A 216 5.54 0.64 -8.54
CA ASP A 216 5.33 2.08 -8.66
C ASP A 216 5.83 2.82 -7.40
N PRO A 217 7.16 2.87 -7.14
CA PRO A 217 7.70 3.45 -5.90
C PRO A 217 7.37 4.94 -5.76
N CYS A 218 6.96 5.34 -4.56
CA CYS A 218 6.87 6.74 -4.14
C CYS A 218 7.59 6.88 -2.78
N LEU A 219 8.68 7.65 -2.76
CA LEU A 219 9.61 7.77 -1.62
C LEU A 219 9.65 9.19 -1.03
N ALA A 220 8.69 10.04 -1.43
CA ALA A 220 8.53 11.40 -0.93
C ALA A 220 8.00 11.44 0.51
#